data_AF-A0A939ZVN7-F1
#
_entry.id   AF-A0A939ZVN7-F1
#
_cell.length_a   1.000
_cell.length_b   1.000
_cell.length_c   1.000
_cell.angle_alpha   90.00
_cell.angle_beta   90.00
_cell.angle_gamma   90.00
#
_symmetry.space_group_name_H-M   'P 1'
#
loop_
_entity.id
_entity.type
_entity.pdbx_description
1 polymer ?
#
loop_
_entity_poly.entity_id
_entity_poly.type
_entity_poly.pdbx_seq_one_letter_code
_entity_poly.pdbx_strand_id
1 'polypeptide(L)'
;CKLDGSFKKRAESEIEEKFPGRLEKARLLTKALENLLILKERDGSHEVDWERAKKFCQMDAQSQAMYLLSSVSAKYSKRRTQFYAQNFFDAIKTIPPKGFKSSVFLRCAYLLCSKESKQEESFVGAQSRFARIIQSHRQSEFDQSENSLGEYFDRMLDQAETFGFVLSAPAENEKDGEQSAATDEKIIFKNPRFFESRVPPKNIAMVNVDSGFSLTLMPGFGLARVLEIAVFCDLIKFDTVVQFEINQNSIIRAFDQGMTGEQIINVLKDNSNFSVPEALEFSIKEWEASYKSISVYKGYVLKVDQKRSEALIQNPNLKRHILERLAPQVFLLDCKTQEEVDALFKNCGIDNIGKVKGAKDQAELSGFVPLNDQEIFAAAEGKASAAKAARGEESEKRLQRIYSQIEALDLDEEQKDVLRNIASAKIIVSGSQLCAPAIPVEKNSAQGMDYEGKLHVIDQAIKEGEQIIFRLSKKSKLVTGFPIGIDRNNFEDGIYLNVFVGKDQ
;
A
#
# COMPACT_ATOMS: atom_id res chain seq x y z
N CYS A 1 -3.56 19.50 -19.36
CA CYS A 1 -2.24 18.89 -19.48
C CYS A 1 -1.91 18.55 -20.93
N LYS A 2 -0.68 18.12 -21.22
CA LYS A 2 -0.32 17.46 -22.48
C LYS A 2 -0.90 16.03 -22.46
N LEU A 3 -0.83 15.32 -23.60
CA LEU A 3 -1.33 13.95 -23.74
C LEU A 3 -0.62 12.92 -22.84
N ASP A 4 0.56 13.25 -22.34
CA ASP A 4 1.36 12.45 -21.40
C ASP A 4 1.06 12.78 -19.92
N GLY A 5 0.03 13.60 -19.65
CA GLY A 5 -0.30 14.09 -18.31
C GLY A 5 0.60 15.22 -17.82
N SER A 6 1.67 15.57 -18.53
CA SER A 6 2.58 16.65 -18.11
C SER A 6 1.97 18.04 -18.26
N PHE A 7 2.47 19.00 -17.50
CA PHE A 7 2.00 20.38 -17.58
C PHE A 7 2.34 21.03 -18.93
N LYS A 8 1.41 21.84 -19.45
CA LYS A 8 1.69 22.76 -20.55
C LYS A 8 2.51 23.93 -20.02
N LYS A 9 3.34 24.57 -20.85
CA LYS A 9 4.19 25.72 -20.47
C LYS A 9 3.44 26.82 -19.68
N ARG A 10 2.20 27.11 -20.10
CA ARG A 10 1.34 28.08 -19.39
C ARG A 10 1.03 27.65 -17.95
N ALA A 11 0.66 26.39 -17.75
CA ALA A 11 0.38 25.84 -16.42
C ALA A 11 1.63 25.80 -15.55
N GLU A 12 2.81 25.51 -16.12
CA GLU A 12 4.08 25.58 -15.40
C GLU A 12 4.39 27.00 -14.91
N SER A 13 4.18 28.00 -15.76
CA SER A 13 4.35 29.42 -15.40
C SER A 13 3.38 29.83 -14.30
N GLU A 14 2.10 29.44 -14.39
CA GLU A 14 1.09 29.76 -13.38
C GLU A 14 1.38 29.07 -12.04
N ILE A 15 1.89 27.83 -12.05
CA ILE A 15 2.30 27.13 -10.83
C ILE A 15 3.52 27.81 -10.20
N GLU A 16 4.52 28.18 -10.99
CA GLU A 16 5.73 28.83 -10.49
C GLU A 16 5.44 30.24 -9.93
N GLU A 17 4.49 30.96 -10.53
CA GLU A 17 4.00 32.24 -10.01
C GLU A 17 3.30 32.08 -8.65
N LYS A 18 2.40 31.09 -8.53
CA LYS A 18 1.62 30.85 -7.30
C LYS A 18 2.44 30.15 -6.21
N PHE A 19 3.39 29.30 -6.60
CA PHE A 19 4.24 28.50 -5.72
C PHE A 19 5.73 28.58 -6.14
N PRO A 20 6.41 29.72 -5.88
CA PRO A 20 7.80 29.92 -6.32
C PRO A 20 8.76 28.84 -5.81
N GLY A 21 9.57 28.29 -6.72
CA GLY A 21 10.57 27.27 -6.45
C GLY A 21 10.01 25.88 -6.16
N ARG A 22 8.73 25.60 -6.50
CA ARG A 22 8.04 24.35 -6.13
C ARG A 22 7.46 23.56 -7.31
N LEU A 23 7.76 23.95 -8.56
CA LEU A 23 7.25 23.26 -9.75
C LEU A 23 7.48 21.75 -9.76
N GLU A 24 8.70 21.28 -9.43
CA GLU A 24 8.99 19.84 -9.41
C GLU A 24 8.17 19.10 -8.34
N LYS A 25 8.00 19.70 -7.16
CA LYS A 25 7.15 19.15 -6.10
C LYS A 25 5.68 19.10 -6.54
N ALA A 26 5.21 20.11 -7.27
CA ALA A 26 3.86 20.15 -7.81
C ALA A 26 3.61 19.04 -8.85
N ARG A 27 4.59 18.74 -9.71
CA ARG A 27 4.53 17.63 -10.67
C ARG A 27 4.42 16.29 -9.95
N LEU A 28 5.27 16.06 -8.96
CA LEU A 28 5.25 14.83 -8.15
C LEU A 28 3.92 14.68 -7.40
N LEU A 29 3.42 15.75 -6.77
CA LEU A 29 2.13 15.73 -6.09
C LEU A 29 0.98 15.44 -7.04
N THR A 30 0.98 16.00 -8.24
CA THR A 30 -0.08 15.76 -9.23
C THR A 30 -0.15 14.28 -9.58
N LYS A 31 0.99 13.66 -9.89
CA LYS A 31 1.10 12.22 -10.13
C LYS A 31 0.64 11.39 -8.92
N ALA A 32 1.00 11.81 -7.71
CA ALA A 32 0.54 11.15 -6.47
C ALA A 32 -0.99 11.17 -6.36
N LEU A 33 -1.58 12.34 -6.56
CA LEU A 33 -3.01 12.57 -6.42
C LEU A 33 -3.82 11.85 -7.51
N GLU A 34 -3.29 11.73 -8.73
CA GLU A 34 -3.85 10.88 -9.79
C GLU A 34 -3.85 9.40 -9.40
N ASN A 35 -2.72 8.89 -8.91
CA ASN A 35 -2.61 7.50 -8.47
C ASN A 35 -3.51 7.21 -7.25
N LEU A 36 -3.71 8.21 -6.39
CA LEU A 36 -4.68 8.16 -5.30
C LEU A 36 -6.12 8.39 -5.77
N LEU A 37 -6.38 8.63 -7.05
CA LEU A 37 -7.68 8.96 -7.66
C LEU A 37 -8.36 10.20 -7.03
N ILE A 38 -7.58 11.07 -6.40
CA ILE A 38 -8.04 12.38 -5.91
C ILE A 38 -8.12 13.36 -7.09
N LEU A 39 -7.20 13.25 -8.05
CA LEU A 39 -7.29 13.91 -9.34
C LEU A 39 -7.70 12.87 -10.41
N LYS A 40 -8.64 13.25 -11.27
CA LYS A 40 -9.06 12.46 -12.43
C LYS A 40 -8.80 13.27 -13.68
N GLU A 41 -8.15 12.67 -14.66
CA GLU A 41 -8.00 13.28 -15.97
C GLU A 41 -9.30 13.12 -16.76
N ARG A 42 -9.88 14.23 -17.22
CA ARG A 42 -11.00 14.27 -18.16
C ARG A 42 -10.73 15.31 -19.24
N ASP A 43 -10.82 14.88 -20.49
CA ASP A 43 -10.70 15.73 -21.67
C ASP A 43 -9.46 16.64 -21.68
N GLY A 44 -8.32 16.13 -21.18
CA GLY A 44 -7.06 16.87 -21.09
C GLY A 44 -7.00 17.92 -19.98
N SER A 45 -7.92 17.85 -19.01
CA SER A 45 -7.96 18.63 -17.77
C SER A 45 -7.96 17.73 -16.53
N HIS A 46 -7.54 18.26 -15.38
CA HIS A 46 -7.65 17.55 -14.11
C HIS A 46 -8.88 18.03 -13.35
N GLU A 47 -9.75 17.11 -12.99
CA GLU A 47 -10.87 17.33 -12.07
C GLU A 47 -10.53 16.76 -10.70
N VAL A 48 -10.90 17.48 -9.65
CA VAL A 48 -10.74 17.03 -8.26
C VAL A 48 -11.96 16.21 -7.85
N ASP A 49 -11.72 15.01 -7.32
CA ASP A 49 -12.72 14.25 -6.57
C ASP A 49 -12.79 14.79 -5.13
N TRP A 50 -13.68 15.76 -4.91
CA TRP A 50 -13.77 16.51 -3.65
C TRP A 50 -14.16 15.65 -2.44
N GLU A 51 -15.01 14.64 -2.61
CA GLU A 51 -15.34 13.71 -1.52
C GLU A 51 -14.10 12.93 -1.09
N ARG A 52 -13.31 12.48 -2.06
CA ARG A 52 -12.07 11.75 -1.80
C ARG A 52 -10.98 12.65 -1.23
N ALA A 53 -10.87 13.89 -1.72
CA ALA A 53 -9.95 14.89 -1.19
C ALA A 53 -10.28 15.21 0.29
N LYS A 54 -11.56 15.36 0.64
CA LYS A 54 -12.01 15.57 2.03
C LYS A 54 -11.62 14.38 2.92
N LYS A 55 -11.89 13.14 2.50
CA LYS A 55 -11.49 11.93 3.23
C LYS A 55 -9.96 11.84 3.41
N PHE A 56 -9.19 12.22 2.38
CA PHE A 56 -7.74 12.25 2.47
C PHE A 56 -7.26 13.28 3.52
N CYS A 57 -7.84 14.48 3.52
CA CYS A 57 -7.45 15.56 4.43
C CYS A 57 -7.81 15.30 5.90
N GLN A 58 -8.76 14.39 6.17
CA GLN A 58 -9.13 13.97 7.52
C GLN A 58 -8.11 13.03 8.17
N MET A 59 -7.21 12.41 7.39
CA MET A 59 -6.13 11.61 7.94
C MET A 59 -5.11 12.49 8.67
N ASP A 60 -4.32 11.91 9.56
CA ASP A 60 -3.19 12.62 10.15
C ASP A 60 -2.11 12.94 9.09
N ALA A 61 -1.28 13.94 9.37
CA ALA A 61 -0.27 14.42 8.41
C ALA A 61 0.72 13.32 7.99
N GLN A 62 1.06 12.39 8.88
CA GLN A 62 2.01 11.31 8.61
C GLN A 62 1.40 10.29 7.65
N SER A 63 0.16 9.84 7.91
CA SER A 63 -0.59 8.99 6.98
C SER A 63 -0.69 9.63 5.60
N GLN A 64 -1.08 10.91 5.52
CA GLN A 64 -1.16 11.63 4.24
C GLN A 64 0.15 11.59 3.47
N ALA A 65 1.26 11.91 4.13
CA ALA A 65 2.59 11.88 3.51
C ALA A 65 2.98 10.50 2.99
N MET A 66 2.74 9.45 3.76
CA MET A 66 3.11 8.08 3.38
C MET A 66 2.29 7.58 2.19
N TYR A 67 0.99 7.91 2.13
CA TYR A 67 0.17 7.64 0.96
C TYR A 67 0.65 8.40 -0.27
N LEU A 68 1.05 9.67 -0.12
CA LEU A 68 1.62 10.46 -1.23
C LEU A 68 2.93 9.82 -1.72
N LEU A 69 3.88 9.56 -0.83
CA LEU A 69 5.17 8.95 -1.18
C LEU A 69 4.99 7.61 -1.90
N SER A 70 4.14 6.74 -1.36
CA SER A 70 3.91 5.42 -1.94
C SER A 70 3.32 5.52 -3.34
N SER A 71 2.44 6.50 -3.56
CA SER A 71 1.73 6.72 -4.82
C SER A 71 2.55 7.47 -5.87
N VAL A 72 3.53 8.30 -5.47
CA VAL A 72 4.47 8.92 -6.42
C VAL A 72 5.39 7.86 -7.02
N SER A 73 5.89 6.94 -6.19
CA SER A 73 6.90 5.96 -6.58
C SER A 73 6.39 4.93 -7.58
N ALA A 74 5.13 4.50 -7.46
CA ALA A 74 4.50 3.59 -8.42
C ALA A 74 2.97 3.62 -8.33
N LYS A 75 2.31 3.16 -9.39
CA LYS A 75 0.86 2.97 -9.46
C LYS A 75 0.51 1.56 -9.01
N TYR A 76 -0.12 1.43 -7.84
CA TYR A 76 -0.55 0.15 -7.30
C TYR A 76 -2.04 0.12 -6.96
N SER A 77 -2.56 -1.08 -6.73
CA SER A 77 -3.87 -1.24 -6.10
C SER A 77 -3.86 -0.58 -4.71
N LYS A 78 -5.00 -0.05 -4.28
CA LYS A 78 -5.17 0.63 -2.98
C LYS A 78 -4.59 -0.15 -1.79
N ARG A 79 -4.83 -1.47 -1.73
CA ARG A 79 -4.30 -2.34 -0.66
C ARG A 79 -2.77 -2.37 -0.66
N ARG A 80 -2.15 -2.47 -1.85
CA ARG A 80 -0.69 -2.46 -1.98
C ARG A 80 -0.11 -1.08 -1.65
N THR A 81 -0.74 0.01 -2.07
CA THR A 81 -0.33 1.37 -1.68
C THR A 81 -0.35 1.54 -0.16
N GLN A 82 -1.44 1.12 0.50
CA GLN A 82 -1.52 1.16 1.97
C GLN A 82 -0.42 0.31 2.62
N PHE A 83 -0.22 -0.91 2.12
CA PHE A 83 0.80 -1.84 2.62
C PHE A 83 2.21 -1.24 2.54
N TYR A 84 2.59 -0.69 1.39
CA TYR A 84 3.91 -0.07 1.21
C TYR A 84 4.05 1.23 2.01
N ALA A 85 2.99 2.04 2.09
CA ALA A 85 2.96 3.23 2.93
C ALA A 85 3.20 2.87 4.42
N GLN A 86 2.54 1.83 4.93
CA GLN A 86 2.73 1.36 6.30
C GLN A 86 4.16 0.86 6.54
N ASN A 87 4.67 -0.04 5.69
CA ASN A 87 6.00 -0.61 5.86
C ASN A 87 7.12 0.45 5.77
N PHE A 88 6.96 1.45 4.91
CA PHE A 88 7.91 2.54 4.82
C PHE A 88 7.84 3.48 6.03
N PHE A 89 6.62 3.78 6.50
CA PHE A 89 6.41 4.56 7.72
C PHE A 89 7.07 3.89 8.92
N ASP A 90 6.87 2.58 9.03
CA ASP A 90 7.47 1.71 10.01
C ASP A 90 9.00 1.73 9.95
N ALA A 91 9.57 1.63 8.75
CA ALA A 91 11.01 1.77 8.53
C ALA A 91 11.53 3.14 8.98
N ILE A 92 10.83 4.25 8.68
CA ILE A 92 11.22 5.59 9.12
C ILE A 92 11.23 5.70 10.64
N LYS A 93 10.24 5.12 11.32
CA LYS A 93 10.19 5.12 12.78
C LYS A 93 11.40 4.43 13.42
N THR A 94 11.97 3.43 12.77
CA THR A 94 13.16 2.72 13.27
C THR A 94 14.45 3.55 13.22
N ILE A 95 14.48 4.67 12.48
CA ILE A 95 15.68 5.50 12.36
C ILE A 95 16.08 6.05 13.75
N PRO A 96 17.32 5.84 14.22
CA PRO A 96 17.79 6.38 15.49
C PRO A 96 18.09 7.90 15.34
N PRO A 97 18.21 8.65 16.45
CA PRO A 97 18.55 10.07 16.41
C PRO A 97 19.90 10.36 15.73
N LYS A 98 20.83 9.39 15.76
CA LYS A 98 22.13 9.47 15.04
C LYS A 98 22.01 9.20 13.53
N GLY A 99 20.83 8.85 13.04
CA GLY A 99 20.57 8.52 11.65
C GLY A 99 20.97 7.10 11.26
N PHE A 100 20.56 6.69 10.06
CA PHE A 100 20.94 5.43 9.42
C PHE A 100 21.62 5.66 8.09
N LYS A 101 22.59 4.80 7.74
CA LYS A 101 23.06 4.71 6.36
C LYS A 101 21.89 4.36 5.43
N SER A 102 21.86 4.94 4.24
CA SER A 102 20.81 4.72 3.23
C SER A 102 20.62 3.24 2.93
N SER A 103 21.72 2.50 2.75
CA SER A 103 21.73 1.05 2.50
C SER A 103 21.06 0.24 3.63
N VAL A 104 21.28 0.63 4.88
CA VAL A 104 20.69 -0.01 6.06
C VAL A 104 19.20 0.27 6.13
N PHE A 105 18.81 1.52 5.90
CA PHE A 105 17.40 1.90 5.87
C PHE A 105 16.62 1.12 4.80
N LEU A 106 17.14 1.04 3.58
CA LEU A 106 16.51 0.33 2.47
C LEU A 106 16.39 -1.18 2.74
N ARG A 107 17.43 -1.78 3.35
CA ARG A 107 17.38 -3.17 3.84
C ARG A 107 16.30 -3.35 4.90
N CYS A 108 16.17 -2.44 5.85
CA CYS A 108 15.10 -2.49 6.87
C CYS A 108 13.71 -2.43 6.23
N ALA A 109 13.47 -1.50 5.31
CA ALA A 109 12.21 -1.38 4.59
C ALA A 109 11.86 -2.67 3.81
N TYR A 110 12.85 -3.24 3.11
CA TYR A 110 12.70 -4.50 2.41
C TYR A 110 12.37 -5.68 3.34
N LEU A 111 13.05 -5.76 4.49
CA LEU A 111 12.83 -6.83 5.48
C LEU A 111 11.44 -6.76 6.14
N LEU A 112 10.91 -5.56 6.38
CA LEU A 112 9.56 -5.39 6.90
C LEU A 112 8.51 -5.90 5.89
N CYS A 113 8.64 -5.52 4.62
CA CYS A 113 7.73 -5.99 3.57
C CYS A 113 7.79 -7.51 3.35
N SER A 114 8.99 -8.10 3.37
CA SER A 114 9.16 -9.54 3.12
C SER A 114 8.67 -10.44 4.27
N LYS A 115 8.52 -9.90 5.49
CA LYS A 115 7.91 -10.62 6.62
C LYS A 115 6.40 -10.72 6.49
N GLU A 116 5.74 -9.65 6.06
CA GLU A 116 4.28 -9.62 5.93
C GLU A 116 3.78 -10.36 4.69
N SER A 117 4.54 -10.37 3.58
CA SER A 117 4.18 -11.16 2.39
C SER A 117 4.12 -12.66 2.66
N LYS A 118 5.02 -13.19 3.52
CA LYS A 118 5.00 -14.59 3.96
C LYS A 118 3.82 -14.91 4.88
N GLN A 119 3.32 -13.93 5.64
CA GLN A 119 2.09 -14.09 6.42
C GLN A 119 0.85 -14.07 5.53
N GLU A 120 0.81 -13.22 4.49
CA GLU A 120 -0.28 -13.24 3.51
C GLU A 120 -0.34 -14.54 2.70
N GLU A 121 0.80 -15.10 2.28
CA GLU A 121 0.84 -16.40 1.57
C GLU A 121 0.25 -17.56 2.41
N SER A 122 0.42 -17.52 3.74
CA SER A 122 -0.21 -18.49 4.64
C SER A 122 -1.75 -18.34 4.75
N PHE A 123 -2.28 -17.16 4.41
CA PHE A 123 -3.73 -16.88 4.36
C PHE A 123 -4.33 -17.10 2.96
N VAL A 124 -3.50 -17.05 1.91
CA VAL A 124 -3.89 -17.27 0.49
C VAL A 124 -4.28 -18.72 0.18
N GLY A 125 -4.01 -19.66 1.10
CA GLY A 125 -4.53 -21.04 1.04
C GLY A 125 -6.06 -21.13 1.02
N ALA A 126 -6.79 -20.05 1.36
CA ALA A 126 -8.25 -20.03 1.48
C ALA A 126 -8.97 -19.14 0.43
N GLN A 127 -8.35 -18.76 -0.69
CA GLN A 127 -9.05 -17.98 -1.73
C GLN A 127 -9.69 -18.85 -2.83
N SER A 128 -10.95 -18.55 -3.16
CA SER A 128 -11.71 -19.17 -4.26
C SER A 128 -11.01 -18.99 -5.61
N ARG A 129 -11.07 -20.02 -6.47
CA ARG A 129 -10.47 -20.04 -7.82
C ARG A 129 -10.82 -18.83 -8.67
N PHE A 130 -12.00 -18.24 -8.46
CA PHE A 130 -12.43 -17.03 -9.18
C PHE A 130 -11.66 -15.78 -8.76
N ALA A 131 -11.28 -15.66 -7.47
CA ALA A 131 -10.44 -14.57 -6.98
C ALA A 131 -9.03 -14.64 -7.57
N ARG A 132 -8.48 -15.86 -7.74
CA ARG A 132 -7.19 -16.08 -8.42
C ARG A 132 -7.23 -15.67 -9.89
N ILE A 133 -8.31 -15.96 -10.61
CA ILE A 133 -8.47 -15.60 -12.03
C ILE A 133 -8.62 -14.07 -12.21
N ILE A 134 -9.35 -13.40 -11.32
CA ILE A 134 -9.43 -11.92 -11.33
C ILE A 134 -8.07 -11.29 -10.99
N GLN A 135 -7.32 -11.91 -10.08
CA GLN A 135 -6.00 -11.42 -9.69
C GLN A 135 -4.97 -11.59 -10.81
N SER A 136 -5.00 -12.71 -11.55
CA SER A 136 -4.14 -12.91 -12.72
C SER A 136 -4.45 -11.94 -13.87
N HIS A 137 -5.72 -11.59 -14.08
CA HIS A 137 -6.10 -10.58 -15.08
C HIS A 137 -5.79 -9.14 -14.64
N ARG A 138 -5.80 -8.83 -13.33
CA ARG A 138 -5.31 -7.54 -12.82
C ARG A 138 -3.79 -7.44 -12.87
N GLN A 139 -3.06 -8.53 -12.67
CA GLN A 139 -1.60 -8.52 -12.78
C GLN A 139 -1.13 -8.14 -14.20
N SER A 140 -1.80 -8.63 -15.25
CA SER A 140 -1.44 -8.29 -16.63
C SER A 140 -1.58 -6.80 -17.02
N GLU A 141 -2.41 -6.02 -16.33
CA GLU A 141 -2.56 -4.57 -16.59
C GLU A 141 -1.63 -3.70 -15.72
N PHE A 142 -1.10 -4.23 -14.61
CA PHE A 142 -0.27 -3.48 -13.65
C PHE A 142 1.22 -3.84 -13.68
N ASP A 143 1.62 -4.93 -14.34
CA ASP A 143 3.02 -5.39 -14.44
C ASP A 143 3.84 -4.72 -15.56
N GLN A 144 3.39 -3.60 -16.15
CA GLN A 144 4.23 -2.82 -17.09
C GLN A 144 5.39 -2.06 -16.41
N SER A 145 5.66 -2.29 -15.12
CA SER A 145 6.89 -1.83 -14.50
C SER A 145 7.45 -2.90 -13.56
N GLU A 146 8.22 -3.84 -14.11
CA GLU A 146 9.18 -4.68 -13.38
C GLU A 146 10.25 -3.79 -12.73
N ASN A 147 9.88 -3.03 -11.70
CA ASN A 147 10.85 -2.40 -10.82
C ASN A 147 11.04 -3.33 -9.64
N SER A 148 12.28 -3.72 -9.37
CA SER A 148 12.58 -4.49 -8.17
C SER A 148 12.02 -3.78 -6.92
N LEU A 149 11.59 -4.55 -5.92
CA LEU A 149 11.14 -3.98 -4.63
C LEU A 149 12.17 -3.02 -4.02
N GLY A 150 13.47 -3.25 -4.31
CA GLY A 150 14.57 -2.34 -3.95
C GLY A 150 14.44 -0.98 -4.62
N GLU A 151 14.36 -0.93 -5.95
CA GLU A 151 14.21 0.33 -6.70
C GLU A 151 12.97 1.13 -6.30
N TYR A 152 11.90 0.44 -5.91
CA TYR A 152 10.70 1.12 -5.41
C TYR A 152 11.00 1.89 -4.11
N PHE A 153 11.70 1.28 -3.17
CA PHE A 153 12.08 1.93 -1.91
C PHE A 153 13.16 2.98 -2.09
N ASP A 154 14.08 2.79 -3.04
CA ASP A 154 15.05 3.82 -3.43
C ASP A 154 14.33 5.09 -3.89
N ARG A 155 13.37 4.94 -4.82
CA ARG A 155 12.55 6.08 -5.26
C ARG A 155 11.76 6.68 -4.11
N MET A 156 11.13 5.85 -3.27
CA MET A 156 10.34 6.36 -2.15
C MET A 156 11.19 7.16 -1.16
N LEU A 157 12.46 6.77 -0.97
CA LEU A 157 13.44 7.50 -0.18
C LEU A 157 13.85 8.82 -0.83
N ASP A 158 14.14 8.83 -2.13
CA ASP A 158 14.45 10.07 -2.88
C ASP A 158 13.27 11.05 -2.84
N GLN A 159 12.04 10.54 -2.95
CA GLN A 159 10.84 11.35 -2.80
C GLN A 159 10.69 11.86 -1.36
N ALA A 160 11.00 11.03 -0.36
CA ALA A 160 10.95 11.44 1.04
C ALA A 160 11.94 12.57 1.34
N GLU A 161 13.12 12.54 0.74
CA GLU A 161 14.11 13.62 0.77
C GLU A 161 13.59 14.87 0.06
N THR A 162 13.05 14.73 -1.16
CA THR A 162 12.51 15.84 -1.97
C THR A 162 11.39 16.60 -1.27
N PHE A 163 10.47 15.89 -0.62
CA PHE A 163 9.39 16.48 0.18
C PHE A 163 9.85 16.95 1.57
N GLY A 164 11.06 16.58 1.99
CA GLY A 164 11.65 16.98 3.27
C GLY A 164 11.09 16.21 4.46
N PHE A 165 10.51 15.03 4.26
CA PHE A 165 10.16 14.12 5.37
C PHE A 165 11.42 13.56 6.03
N VAL A 166 12.47 13.40 5.23
CA VAL A 166 13.75 12.83 5.62
C VAL A 166 14.85 13.81 5.23
N LEU A 167 15.89 13.89 6.05
CA LEU A 167 17.09 14.70 5.80
C LEU A 167 18.27 13.77 5.50
N SER A 168 19.14 14.17 4.58
CA SER A 168 20.34 13.41 4.24
C SER A 168 21.61 14.23 4.53
N ALA A 169 22.68 13.54 4.94
CA ALA A 169 24.03 14.09 5.06
C ALA A 169 25.03 13.12 4.41
N PRO A 170 26.14 13.60 3.84
CA PRO A 170 27.20 12.72 3.36
C PRO A 170 27.74 11.88 4.53
N ALA A 171 27.98 10.59 4.31
CA ALA A 171 28.68 9.77 5.29
C ALA A 171 30.13 10.26 5.40
N GLU A 172 30.56 10.69 6.59
CA GLU A 172 31.97 10.97 6.84
C GLU A 172 32.73 9.64 6.79
N ASN A 173 33.68 9.52 5.87
CA ASN A 173 34.64 8.43 5.91
C ASN A 173 35.58 8.71 7.09
N GLU A 174 35.55 7.88 8.13
CA GLU A 174 36.61 7.85 9.14
C GLU A 174 37.95 7.71 8.41
N LYS A 175 38.77 8.75 8.48
CA LYS A 175 40.07 8.83 7.83
C LYS A 175 41.07 8.00 8.61
N ASP A 176 41.40 6.83 8.09
CA ASP A 176 42.75 6.27 8.19
C ASP A 176 43.36 6.20 6.79
N GLY A 177 44.21 7.18 6.50
CA GLY A 177 45.38 7.06 5.62
C GLY A 177 45.23 6.85 4.10
N GLU A 178 44.14 6.30 3.58
CA GLU A 178 44.02 6.01 2.15
C GLU A 178 42.71 6.57 1.56
N GLN A 179 42.84 7.28 0.44
CA GLN A 179 41.72 7.75 -0.36
C GLN A 179 40.93 6.55 -0.89
N SER A 180 40.02 6.00 -0.08
CA SER A 180 39.01 5.08 -0.55
C SER A 180 37.96 5.83 -1.35
N ALA A 181 37.61 5.26 -2.49
CA ALA A 181 36.63 5.78 -3.44
C ALA A 181 35.37 6.28 -2.71
N ALA A 182 34.90 7.47 -3.09
CA ALA A 182 33.68 8.06 -2.59
C ALA A 182 32.54 7.04 -2.73
N THR A 183 32.09 6.48 -1.61
CA THR A 183 30.85 5.72 -1.57
C THR A 183 29.71 6.73 -1.59
N ASP A 184 28.75 6.58 -2.50
CA ASP A 184 27.52 7.40 -2.59
C ASP A 184 26.57 7.21 -1.39
N GLU A 185 27.09 6.72 -0.26
CA GLU A 185 26.32 6.38 0.92
C GLU A 185 26.00 7.64 1.74
N LYS A 186 24.70 7.86 1.99
CA LYS A 186 24.19 8.99 2.77
C LYS A 186 23.74 8.53 4.14
N ILE A 187 23.92 9.36 5.15
CA ILE A 187 23.28 9.20 6.47
C ILE A 187 21.94 9.91 6.44
N ILE A 188 20.92 9.21 6.90
CA ILE A 188 19.51 9.55 6.79
C ILE A 188 18.95 9.81 8.18
N PHE A 189 18.31 10.96 8.35
CA PHE A 189 17.70 11.41 9.59
C PHE A 189 16.20 11.66 9.42
N LYS A 190 15.41 11.38 10.46
CA LYS A 190 14.02 11.86 10.50
C LYS A 190 14.02 13.37 10.54
N ASN A 191 13.14 14.02 9.77
CA ASN A 191 12.95 15.45 9.95
C ASN A 191 12.08 15.73 11.19
N PRO A 192 12.63 16.30 12.29
CA PRO A 192 11.85 16.58 13.49
C PRO A 192 10.68 17.53 13.21
N ARG A 193 10.79 18.42 12.20
CA ARG A 193 9.69 19.31 11.82
C ARG A 193 8.42 18.58 11.38
N PHE A 194 8.53 17.33 10.93
CA PHE A 194 7.42 16.54 10.43
C PHE A 194 6.93 15.49 11.43
N PHE A 195 7.87 14.86 12.16
CA PHE A 195 7.54 13.77 13.06
C PHE A 195 7.25 14.21 14.50
N GLU A 196 7.70 15.40 14.91
CA GLU A 196 7.33 15.95 16.22
C GLU A 196 6.01 16.71 16.08
N SER A 197 5.02 16.33 16.89
CA SER A 197 3.71 16.98 16.92
C SER A 197 3.87 18.44 17.35
N ARG A 198 3.82 19.35 16.38
CA ARG A 198 3.63 20.77 16.68
C ARG A 198 2.16 20.96 16.97
N VAL A 199 1.80 21.12 18.23
CA VAL A 199 0.50 21.71 18.58
C VAL A 199 0.51 23.10 17.95
N PRO A 200 -0.31 23.37 16.93
CA PRO A 200 -0.40 24.71 16.39
C PRO A 200 -0.79 25.62 17.57
N PRO A 201 -0.08 26.74 17.78
CA PRO A 201 -0.44 27.66 18.86
C PRO A 201 -1.92 28.00 18.73
N LYS A 202 -2.68 27.76 19.81
CA LYS A 202 -4.15 27.72 19.84
C LYS A 202 -4.89 28.92 19.24
N ASN A 203 -4.21 30.02 18.93
CA ASN A 203 -4.79 31.31 18.54
C ASN A 203 -4.13 32.00 17.32
N ILE A 204 -3.41 31.30 16.42
CA ILE A 204 -2.73 31.98 15.27
C ILE A 204 -3.45 31.80 13.93
N ALA A 205 -4.30 30.79 13.78
CA ALA A 205 -5.03 30.55 12.54
C ALA A 205 -6.16 31.59 12.37
N MET A 206 -5.88 32.66 11.61
CA MET A 206 -6.83 33.73 11.30
C MET A 206 -7.02 33.86 9.79
N VAL A 207 -8.28 33.98 9.37
CA VAL A 207 -8.65 34.45 8.04
C VAL A 207 -9.01 35.93 8.13
N ASN A 208 -8.43 36.73 7.24
CA ASN A 208 -8.86 38.11 7.01
C ASN A 208 -9.51 38.20 5.64
N VAL A 209 -10.67 38.84 5.57
CA VAL A 209 -11.37 39.13 4.32
C VAL A 209 -11.49 40.63 4.19
N ASP A 210 -11.03 41.17 3.07
CA ASP A 210 -11.16 42.59 2.76
C ASP A 210 -12.42 42.90 1.92
N SER A 211 -12.72 44.20 1.76
CA SER A 211 -13.83 44.66 0.94
C SER A 211 -13.62 44.46 -0.57
N GLY A 212 -12.40 44.13 -0.99
CA GLY A 212 -12.05 43.80 -2.38
C GLY A 212 -12.16 42.31 -2.69
N PHE A 213 -12.77 41.52 -1.79
CA PHE A 213 -12.93 40.07 -1.91
C PHE A 213 -11.61 39.29 -1.90
N SER A 214 -10.53 39.92 -1.40
CA SER A 214 -9.27 39.23 -1.12
C SER A 214 -9.33 38.59 0.25
N LEU A 215 -8.90 37.34 0.31
CA LEU A 215 -8.83 36.54 1.52
C LEU A 215 -7.37 36.23 1.83
N THR A 216 -6.92 36.65 3.02
CA THR A 216 -5.59 36.35 3.53
C THR A 216 -5.67 35.33 4.64
N LEU A 217 -4.99 34.20 4.45
CA LEU A 217 -4.89 33.11 5.40
C LEU A 217 -3.52 33.14 6.10
N MET A 218 -3.54 33.30 7.43
CA MET A 218 -2.33 33.26 8.25
C MET A 218 -1.80 31.82 8.41
N PRO A 219 -0.50 31.60 8.67
CA PRO A 219 0.03 30.27 8.95
C PRO A 219 -0.66 29.57 10.12
N GLY A 220 -0.76 28.24 10.04
CA GLY A 220 -1.22 27.40 11.15
C GLY A 220 -2.52 26.64 10.89
N PHE A 221 -3.17 26.85 9.75
CA PHE A 221 -4.30 26.02 9.33
C PHE A 221 -3.84 24.62 8.90
N GLY A 222 -4.53 23.60 9.39
CA GLY A 222 -4.40 22.24 8.88
C GLY A 222 -5.00 22.11 7.48
N LEU A 223 -4.50 21.16 6.68
CA LEU A 223 -4.89 20.99 5.28
C LEU A 223 -6.40 20.85 5.07
N ALA A 224 -7.11 20.15 5.96
CA ALA A 224 -8.57 20.00 5.88
C ALA A 224 -9.29 21.35 5.88
N ARG A 225 -8.88 22.26 6.77
CA ARG A 225 -9.47 23.59 6.92
C ARG A 225 -9.08 24.52 5.78
N VAL A 226 -7.85 24.39 5.27
CA VAL A 226 -7.44 25.07 4.03
C VAL A 226 -8.29 24.61 2.85
N LEU A 227 -8.57 23.30 2.73
CA LEU A 227 -9.37 22.75 1.65
C LEU A 227 -10.81 23.26 1.70
N GLU A 228 -11.42 23.36 2.89
CA GLU A 228 -12.76 23.94 3.08
C GLU A 228 -12.86 25.36 2.52
N ILE A 229 -11.83 26.19 2.72
CA ILE A 229 -11.76 27.56 2.19
C ILE A 229 -11.46 27.55 0.70
N ALA A 230 -10.51 26.72 0.24
CA ALA A 230 -10.07 26.68 -1.15
C ALA A 230 -11.16 26.22 -2.13
N VAL A 231 -12.19 25.51 -1.66
CA VAL A 231 -13.33 25.08 -2.48
C VAL A 231 -14.04 26.25 -3.16
N PHE A 232 -14.15 27.40 -2.48
CA PHE A 232 -14.89 28.57 -2.95
C PHE A 232 -14.00 29.79 -3.24
N CYS A 233 -12.68 29.60 -3.31
CA CYS A 233 -11.72 30.64 -3.61
C CYS A 233 -10.84 30.27 -4.82
N ASP A 234 -10.19 31.27 -5.41
CA ASP A 234 -9.08 31.11 -6.34
C ASP A 234 -7.77 31.49 -5.66
N LEU A 235 -6.74 30.64 -5.79
CA LEU A 235 -5.42 30.91 -5.22
C LEU A 235 -4.71 32.01 -6.03
N ILE A 236 -4.32 33.09 -5.36
CA ILE A 236 -3.49 34.16 -5.94
C ILE A 236 -2.01 33.86 -5.69
N LYS A 237 -1.63 33.62 -4.43
CA LYS A 237 -0.23 33.43 -4.04
C LYS A 237 -0.10 32.55 -2.80
N PHE A 238 0.90 31.67 -2.79
CA PHE A 238 1.23 30.83 -1.65
C PHE A 238 2.69 31.06 -1.23
N ASP A 239 2.89 31.84 -0.17
CA ASP A 239 4.21 32.14 0.39
C ASP A 239 4.18 32.02 1.93
N THR A 240 4.58 33.07 2.66
CA THR A 240 4.47 33.12 4.13
C THR A 240 3.00 33.22 4.57
N VAL A 241 2.20 34.01 3.86
CA VAL A 241 0.73 34.04 3.97
C VAL A 241 0.14 33.52 2.67
N VAL A 242 -1.04 32.90 2.75
CA VAL A 242 -1.75 32.45 1.55
C VAL A 242 -2.78 33.50 1.18
N GLN A 243 -2.76 33.91 -0.08
CA GLN A 243 -3.67 34.90 -0.64
C GLN A 243 -4.63 34.22 -1.61
N PHE A 244 -5.90 34.47 -1.40
CA PHE A 244 -7.01 33.95 -2.16
C PHE A 244 -7.87 35.11 -2.66
N GLU A 245 -8.59 34.87 -3.75
CA GLU A 245 -9.63 35.75 -4.28
C GLU A 245 -10.97 35.04 -4.23
N ILE A 246 -12.02 35.75 -3.83
CA ILE A 246 -13.40 35.29 -3.98
C ILE A 246 -14.01 36.04 -5.16
N ASN A 247 -14.35 35.29 -6.20
CA ASN A 247 -15.05 35.81 -7.37
C ASN A 247 -16.26 34.91 -7.72
N GLN A 248 -17.08 35.37 -8.66
CA GLN A 248 -18.28 34.66 -9.08
C GLN A 248 -18.01 33.22 -9.55
N ASN A 249 -16.94 32.99 -10.32
CA ASN A 249 -16.60 31.65 -10.83
C ASN A 249 -16.19 30.70 -9.69
N SER A 250 -15.41 31.19 -8.72
CA SER A 250 -14.99 30.42 -7.56
C SER A 250 -16.17 30.02 -6.67
N ILE A 251 -17.19 30.88 -6.56
CA ILE A 251 -18.41 30.60 -5.79
C ILE A 251 -19.33 29.63 -6.54
N ILE A 252 -19.49 29.78 -7.85
CA ILE A 252 -20.24 28.82 -8.68
C ILE A 252 -19.64 27.41 -8.56
N ARG A 253 -18.31 27.28 -8.60
CA ARG A 253 -17.62 25.99 -8.36
C ARG A 253 -17.97 25.35 -7.01
N ALA A 254 -18.25 26.15 -5.99
CA ALA A 254 -18.65 25.64 -4.68
C ALA A 254 -20.12 25.22 -4.66
N PHE A 255 -20.98 25.95 -5.37
CA PHE A 255 -22.38 25.57 -5.58
C PHE A 255 -22.50 24.25 -6.37
N ASP A 256 -21.65 24.03 -7.37
CA ASP A 256 -21.57 22.76 -8.11
C ASP A 256 -21.20 21.56 -7.21
N GLN A 257 -20.58 21.82 -6.05
CA GLN A 257 -20.27 20.82 -5.02
C GLN A 257 -21.35 20.70 -3.94
N GLY A 258 -22.49 21.37 -4.12
CA GLY A 258 -23.62 21.35 -3.19
C GLY A 258 -23.48 22.28 -2.00
N MET A 259 -22.52 23.23 -1.99
CA MET A 259 -22.47 24.25 -0.95
C MET A 259 -23.57 25.30 -1.15
N THR A 260 -24.08 25.89 -0.08
CA THR A 260 -25.00 27.04 -0.14
C THR A 260 -24.28 28.35 0.17
N GLY A 261 -24.85 29.49 -0.22
CA GLY A 261 -24.30 30.80 0.10
C GLY A 261 -24.17 31.01 1.61
N GLU A 262 -25.16 30.53 2.39
CA GLU A 262 -25.13 30.54 3.85
C GLU A 262 -23.98 29.70 4.43
N GLN A 263 -23.73 28.52 3.88
CA GLN A 263 -22.62 27.67 4.32
C GLN A 263 -21.26 28.35 4.07
N ILE A 264 -21.08 28.99 2.92
CA ILE A 264 -19.85 29.72 2.59
C ILE A 264 -19.63 30.88 3.59
N ILE A 265 -20.68 31.67 3.86
CA ILE A 265 -20.62 32.77 4.82
C ILE A 265 -20.29 32.26 6.23
N ASN A 266 -20.89 31.13 6.64
CA ASN A 266 -20.61 30.53 7.95
C ASN A 266 -19.16 30.04 8.05
N VAL A 267 -18.62 29.39 7.01
CA VAL A 267 -17.21 29.00 6.98
C VAL A 267 -16.31 30.23 7.13
N LEU A 268 -16.60 31.35 6.46
CA LEU A 268 -15.82 32.58 6.62
C LEU A 268 -15.90 33.13 8.05
N LYS A 269 -17.09 33.14 8.67
CA LYS A 269 -17.30 33.61 10.05
C LYS A 269 -16.60 32.73 11.08
N ASP A 270 -16.65 31.41 10.92
CA ASP A 270 -16.03 30.45 11.84
C ASP A 270 -14.50 30.48 11.80
N ASN A 271 -13.93 31.09 10.75
CA ASN A 271 -12.49 31.16 10.49
C ASN A 271 -11.91 32.57 10.67
N SER A 272 -12.76 33.59 10.81
CA SER A 272 -12.37 34.99 10.91
C SER A 272 -12.61 35.51 12.32
N ASN A 273 -11.68 36.33 12.82
CA ASN A 273 -11.88 37.09 14.06
C ASN A 273 -12.70 38.37 13.83
N PHE A 274 -12.89 38.76 12.56
CA PHE A 274 -13.62 39.95 12.15
C PHE A 274 -14.92 39.56 11.43
N SER A 275 -15.91 40.44 11.48
CA SER A 275 -17.13 40.26 10.68
C SER A 275 -16.81 40.27 9.19
N VAL A 276 -17.39 39.33 8.46
CA VAL A 276 -17.32 39.30 6.99
C VAL A 276 -17.93 40.60 6.44
N PRO A 277 -17.30 41.28 5.46
CA PRO A 277 -17.84 42.50 4.88
C PRO A 277 -19.26 42.31 4.30
N GLU A 278 -20.20 43.21 4.62
CA GLU A 278 -21.59 43.14 4.15
C GLU A 278 -21.70 43.09 2.61
N ALA A 279 -20.80 43.79 1.92
CA ALA A 279 -20.72 43.77 0.46
C ALA A 279 -20.47 42.36 -0.09
N LEU A 280 -19.61 41.57 0.56
CA LEU A 280 -19.33 40.19 0.15
C LEU A 280 -20.54 39.29 0.44
N GLU A 281 -21.19 39.45 1.59
CA GLU A 281 -22.41 38.68 1.90
C GLU A 281 -23.53 38.95 0.87
N PHE A 282 -23.68 40.20 0.44
CA PHE A 282 -24.64 40.58 -0.60
C PHE A 282 -24.29 39.92 -1.94
N SER A 283 -23.04 40.03 -2.38
CA SER A 283 -22.58 39.43 -3.64
C SER A 283 -22.74 37.90 -3.67
N ILE A 284 -22.44 37.20 -2.58
CA ILE A 284 -22.63 35.74 -2.51
C ILE A 284 -24.11 35.36 -2.68
N LYS A 285 -25.03 36.10 -2.04
CA LYS A 285 -26.47 35.85 -2.18
C LYS A 285 -26.99 36.14 -3.59
N GLU A 286 -26.49 37.20 -4.21
CA GLU A 286 -26.82 37.53 -5.60
C GLU A 286 -26.32 36.44 -6.57
N TRP A 287 -25.09 35.97 -6.39
CA TRP A 287 -24.54 34.87 -7.18
C TRP A 287 -25.31 33.57 -6.97
N GLU A 288 -25.76 33.27 -5.75
CA GLU A 288 -26.61 32.11 -5.47
C GLU A 288 -27.97 32.20 -6.19
N ALA A 289 -28.60 33.37 -6.19
CA ALA A 289 -29.85 33.60 -6.90
C ALA A 289 -29.67 33.44 -8.43
N SER A 290 -28.56 33.97 -8.96
CA SER A 290 -28.18 33.82 -10.36
C SER A 290 -27.91 32.36 -10.73
N TYR A 291 -27.19 31.61 -9.89
CA TYR A 291 -26.92 30.19 -10.09
C TYR A 291 -28.21 29.36 -10.13
N LYS A 292 -29.15 29.62 -9.22
CA LYS A 292 -30.45 28.93 -9.17
C LYS A 292 -31.38 29.28 -10.33
N SER A 293 -31.11 30.36 -11.06
CA SER A 293 -31.97 30.79 -12.17
C SER A 293 -31.95 29.82 -13.37
N ILE A 294 -30.88 29.06 -13.54
CA ILE A 294 -30.70 28.08 -14.62
C ILE A 294 -30.13 26.80 -14.01
N SER A 295 -30.90 25.72 -14.05
CA SER A 295 -30.52 24.44 -13.44
C SER A 295 -30.39 23.34 -14.49
N VAL A 296 -29.28 22.60 -14.45
CA VAL A 296 -29.03 21.44 -15.33
C VAL A 296 -28.98 20.19 -14.48
N TYR A 297 -29.78 19.19 -14.85
CA TYR A 297 -29.90 17.95 -14.09
C TYR A 297 -29.37 16.75 -14.87
N LYS A 298 -28.71 15.82 -14.18
CA LYS A 298 -28.32 14.52 -14.69
C LYS A 298 -28.85 13.44 -13.74
N GLY A 299 -29.66 12.50 -14.24
CA GLY A 299 -30.20 11.43 -13.41
C GLY A 299 -31.27 10.60 -14.12
N TYR A 300 -31.93 9.73 -13.35
CA TYR A 300 -33.03 8.91 -13.84
C TYR A 300 -34.32 9.73 -13.85
N VAL A 301 -34.94 9.83 -15.03
CA VAL A 301 -36.21 10.53 -15.20
C VAL A 301 -37.35 9.52 -15.16
N LEU A 302 -38.20 9.63 -14.15
CA LEU A 302 -39.41 8.85 -14.01
C LEU A 302 -40.58 9.59 -14.64
N LYS A 303 -41.11 9.01 -15.72
CA LYS A 303 -42.36 9.46 -16.35
C LYS A 303 -43.50 8.56 -15.89
N VAL A 304 -44.54 9.17 -15.32
CA VAL A 304 -45.70 8.46 -14.75
C VAL A 304 -46.97 8.91 -15.46
N ASP A 305 -47.89 7.98 -15.71
CA ASP A 305 -49.21 8.32 -16.25
C ASP A 305 -50.02 9.20 -15.28
N GLN A 306 -50.90 10.05 -15.83
CA GLN A 306 -51.65 11.06 -15.08
C GLN A 306 -52.53 10.45 -13.97
N LYS A 307 -53.02 9.21 -14.13
CA LYS A 307 -53.81 8.50 -13.12
C LYS A 307 -53.01 7.96 -11.95
N ARG A 308 -51.68 7.81 -12.11
CA ARG A 308 -50.78 7.22 -11.10
C ARG A 308 -49.88 8.25 -10.41
N SER A 309 -49.80 9.48 -10.93
CA SER A 309 -48.88 10.51 -10.42
C SER A 309 -49.20 10.93 -8.98
N GLU A 310 -50.48 11.13 -8.63
CA GLU A 310 -50.89 11.57 -7.29
C GLU A 310 -50.64 10.49 -6.23
N ALA A 311 -50.94 9.23 -6.56
CA ALA A 311 -50.67 8.09 -5.68
C ALA A 311 -49.15 7.85 -5.48
N LEU A 312 -48.34 8.11 -6.51
CA LEU A 312 -46.88 7.99 -6.42
C LEU A 312 -46.27 9.08 -5.52
N ILE A 313 -46.71 10.34 -5.64
CA ILE A 313 -46.20 11.46 -4.82
C ILE A 313 -46.51 11.24 -3.33
N GLN A 314 -47.64 10.59 -3.03
CA GLN A 314 -48.03 10.28 -1.65
C GLN A 314 -47.27 9.09 -1.05
N ASN A 315 -46.56 8.30 -1.86
CA ASN A 315 -45.75 7.20 -1.35
C ASN A 315 -44.52 7.75 -0.60
N PRO A 316 -44.39 7.52 0.73
CA PRO A 316 -43.30 8.08 1.54
C PRO A 316 -41.92 7.60 1.09
N ASN A 317 -41.83 6.38 0.55
CA ASN A 317 -40.57 5.79 0.10
C ASN A 317 -40.11 6.44 -1.21
N LEU A 318 -41.01 6.71 -2.14
CA LEU A 318 -40.66 7.38 -3.40
C LEU A 318 -40.33 8.86 -3.18
N LYS A 319 -41.12 9.56 -2.35
CA LYS A 319 -40.97 11.00 -2.11
C LYS A 319 -39.58 11.40 -1.62
N ARG A 320 -38.91 10.53 -0.84
CA ARG A 320 -37.54 10.75 -0.34
C ARG A 320 -36.47 10.75 -1.44
N HIS A 321 -36.76 10.13 -2.57
CA HIS A 321 -35.85 10.02 -3.69
C HIS A 321 -36.23 10.90 -4.88
N ILE A 322 -37.27 11.75 -4.77
CA ILE A 322 -37.57 12.74 -5.81
C ILE A 322 -36.67 13.95 -5.58
N LEU A 323 -35.70 14.18 -6.47
CA LEU A 323 -34.87 15.38 -6.48
C LEU A 323 -35.71 16.59 -6.87
N GLU A 324 -36.43 16.48 -7.99
CA GLU A 324 -37.20 17.60 -8.52
C GLU A 324 -38.38 17.16 -9.38
N ARG A 325 -39.42 18.00 -9.41
CA ARG A 325 -40.58 17.85 -10.30
C ARG A 325 -40.40 18.71 -11.55
N LEU A 326 -39.90 18.10 -12.62
CA LEU A 326 -39.66 18.77 -13.91
C LEU A 326 -40.97 19.12 -14.64
N ALA A 327 -42.01 18.30 -14.47
CA ALA A 327 -43.34 18.55 -15.01
C ALA A 327 -44.39 17.82 -14.16
N PRO A 328 -45.71 18.05 -14.37
CA PRO A 328 -46.76 17.41 -13.56
C PRO A 328 -46.68 15.87 -13.47
N GLN A 329 -46.09 15.22 -14.48
CA GLN A 329 -45.96 13.76 -14.65
C GLN A 329 -44.52 13.27 -14.79
N VAL A 330 -43.55 14.17 -14.61
CA VAL A 330 -42.13 13.89 -14.86
C VAL A 330 -41.33 14.28 -13.62
N PHE A 331 -40.68 13.30 -13.03
CA PHE A 331 -39.91 13.44 -11.80
C PHE A 331 -38.46 13.04 -12.06
N LEU A 332 -37.53 13.76 -11.45
CA LEU A 332 -36.12 13.40 -11.41
C LEU A 332 -35.85 12.61 -10.12
N LEU A 333 -35.19 11.46 -10.22
CA LEU A 333 -34.88 10.59 -9.09
C LEU A 333 -33.42 10.72 -8.64
N ASP A 334 -33.20 10.70 -7.32
CA ASP A 334 -31.89 10.59 -6.67
C ASP A 334 -31.47 9.12 -6.62
N CYS A 335 -31.02 8.60 -7.76
CA CYS A 335 -30.44 7.27 -7.87
C CYS A 335 -29.17 7.34 -8.71
N LYS A 336 -28.10 6.69 -8.24
CA LYS A 336 -26.80 6.68 -8.91
C LYS A 336 -26.63 5.47 -9.82
N THR A 337 -27.25 4.36 -9.43
CA THR A 337 -27.09 3.06 -10.08
C THR A 337 -28.45 2.47 -10.45
N GLN A 338 -28.49 1.68 -11.52
CA GLN A 338 -29.68 0.97 -11.96
C GLN A 338 -30.24 0.02 -10.89
N GLU A 339 -29.36 -0.60 -10.10
CA GLU A 339 -29.73 -1.49 -9.01
C GLU A 339 -30.51 -0.76 -7.90
N GLU A 340 -30.14 0.50 -7.61
CA GLU A 340 -30.87 1.34 -6.64
C GLU A 340 -32.27 1.68 -7.14
N VAL A 341 -32.38 1.98 -8.44
CA VAL A 341 -33.65 2.25 -9.11
C VAL A 341 -34.58 1.03 -9.02
N ASP A 342 -34.06 -0.16 -9.34
CA ASP A 342 -34.82 -1.41 -9.30
C ASP A 342 -35.25 -1.79 -7.87
N ALA A 343 -34.36 -1.59 -6.88
CA ALA A 343 -34.66 -1.80 -5.47
C ALA A 343 -35.74 -0.83 -4.97
N LEU A 344 -35.64 0.44 -5.35
CA LEU A 344 -36.60 1.47 -4.99
C LEU A 344 -37.99 1.13 -5.55
N PHE A 345 -38.08 0.70 -6.80
CA PHE A 345 -39.35 0.37 -7.42
C PHE A 345 -40.01 -0.88 -6.84
N LYS A 346 -39.22 -1.91 -6.49
CA LYS A 346 -39.71 -3.05 -5.71
C LYS A 346 -40.28 -2.63 -4.36
N ASN A 347 -39.56 -1.77 -3.63
CA ASN A 347 -40.00 -1.27 -2.32
C ASN A 347 -41.24 -0.37 -2.41
N CYS A 348 -41.52 0.19 -3.58
CA CYS A 348 -42.71 1.00 -3.84
C CYS A 348 -43.88 0.20 -4.44
N GLY A 349 -43.74 -1.12 -4.67
CA GLY A 349 -44.77 -1.97 -5.27
C GLY A 349 -45.04 -1.67 -6.75
N ILE A 350 -44.03 -1.18 -7.48
CA ILE A 350 -44.14 -0.84 -8.90
C ILE A 350 -43.48 -1.97 -9.71
N ASP A 351 -44.26 -3.00 -10.05
CA ASP A 351 -43.72 -4.23 -10.65
C ASP A 351 -43.53 -4.19 -12.19
N ASN A 352 -44.02 -3.14 -12.87
CA ASN A 352 -44.03 -3.04 -14.34
C ASN A 352 -43.14 -1.90 -14.85
N ILE A 353 -41.82 -2.06 -14.77
CA ILE A 353 -40.86 -1.12 -15.35
C ILE A 353 -39.95 -1.91 -16.30
N GLY A 354 -39.97 -1.55 -17.59
CA GLY A 354 -39.02 -2.10 -18.56
C GLY A 354 -37.60 -1.65 -18.25
N LYS A 355 -36.59 -2.40 -18.74
CA LYS A 355 -35.16 -2.04 -18.58
C LYS A 355 -34.94 -0.55 -18.80
N VAL A 356 -34.25 0.10 -17.87
CA VAL A 356 -33.94 1.53 -18.01
C VAL A 356 -33.20 1.76 -19.31
N LYS A 357 -33.76 2.67 -20.08
CA LYS A 357 -33.25 3.00 -21.40
C LYS A 357 -32.06 3.94 -21.22
N GLY A 358 -30.84 3.40 -21.32
CA GLY A 358 -29.69 4.16 -21.80
C GLY A 358 -28.58 4.56 -20.84
N ALA A 359 -28.39 3.94 -19.67
CA ALA A 359 -27.24 4.26 -18.81
C ALA A 359 -26.40 3.03 -18.43
N LYS A 360 -25.07 3.19 -18.50
CA LYS A 360 -24.09 2.26 -17.92
C LYS A 360 -23.75 2.75 -16.51
N ASP A 361 -23.84 1.86 -15.53
CA ASP A 361 -23.61 2.14 -14.11
C ASP A 361 -22.18 2.61 -13.80
N GLN A 362 -22.06 3.51 -12.82
CA GLN A 362 -20.79 3.86 -12.18
C GLN A 362 -20.72 3.17 -10.81
N ALA A 363 -19.65 2.40 -10.58
CA ALA A 363 -19.40 1.70 -9.32
C ALA A 363 -18.80 2.65 -8.26
N GLU A 364 -19.28 2.54 -7.02
CA GLU A 364 -18.72 3.25 -5.87
C GLU A 364 -17.33 2.71 -5.47
N LEU A 365 -16.44 3.60 -5.03
CA LEU A 365 -15.10 3.26 -4.54
C LEU A 365 -14.97 3.53 -3.03
N SER A 366 -14.40 2.59 -2.29
CA SER A 366 -14.18 2.66 -0.83
C SER A 366 -13.12 3.71 -0.42
N GLY A 367 -13.24 4.30 0.78
CA GLY A 367 -12.39 5.41 1.31
C GLY A 367 -11.02 5.02 1.91
N PHE A 368 -10.16 5.99 2.22
CA PHE A 368 -8.81 5.76 2.78
C PHE A 368 -8.82 5.19 4.20
N VAL A 369 -7.78 4.42 4.56
CA VAL A 369 -7.62 3.82 5.89
C VAL A 369 -6.39 4.45 6.56
N PRO A 370 -6.48 4.98 7.79
CA PRO A 370 -5.33 5.53 8.51
C PRO A 370 -4.22 4.49 8.70
N LEU A 371 -2.97 4.94 8.77
CA LEU A 371 -1.84 4.06 9.08
C LEU A 371 -1.81 3.73 10.58
N ASN A 372 -1.33 2.53 10.92
CA ASN A 372 -1.21 2.09 12.29
C ASN A 372 0.01 2.75 12.93
N ASP A 373 -0.19 3.38 14.09
CA ASP A 373 0.86 4.15 14.78
C ASP A 373 1.63 3.33 15.84
N GLN A 374 1.29 2.07 16.05
CA GLN A 374 1.87 1.23 17.10
C GLN A 374 3.40 1.06 16.96
N GLU A 375 4.12 1.14 18.08
CA GLU A 375 5.56 0.91 18.14
C GLU A 375 5.87 -0.57 17.86
N ILE A 376 6.50 -0.81 16.71
CA ILE A 376 6.85 -2.15 16.18
C ILE A 376 7.69 -2.96 17.18
N PHE A 377 8.46 -2.28 18.04
CA PHE A 377 9.38 -2.92 18.99
C PHE A 377 8.90 -2.92 20.46
N ALA A 378 7.89 -2.14 20.84
CA ALA A 378 7.45 -2.08 22.24
C ALA A 378 6.69 -3.33 22.71
N ALA A 379 6.11 -4.09 21.77
CA ALA A 379 5.41 -5.33 22.09
C ALA A 379 6.35 -6.54 22.34
N ALA A 380 7.65 -6.41 22.05
CA ALA A 380 8.59 -7.53 22.11
C ALA A 380 9.19 -7.76 23.51
N GLU A 381 9.34 -6.74 24.35
CA GLU A 381 10.10 -6.89 25.60
C GLU A 381 9.27 -7.49 26.76
N GLY A 382 7.97 -7.21 26.83
CA GLY A 382 7.12 -7.68 27.93
C GLY A 382 6.46 -9.06 27.72
N LYS A 383 6.05 -9.39 26.48
CA LYS A 383 5.27 -10.61 26.20
C LYS A 383 6.10 -11.77 25.66
N ALA A 384 7.27 -11.52 25.06
CA ALA A 384 8.10 -12.58 24.49
C ALA A 384 8.80 -13.44 25.57
N SER A 385 9.12 -12.87 26.75
CA SER A 385 9.82 -13.59 27.82
C SER A 385 8.93 -14.60 28.54
N ALA A 386 7.73 -14.19 28.99
CA ALA A 386 6.78 -15.09 29.65
C ALA A 386 6.20 -16.15 28.70
N ALA A 387 5.94 -15.77 27.43
CA ALA A 387 5.46 -16.71 26.42
C ALA A 387 6.56 -17.70 25.98
N LYS A 388 7.85 -17.30 25.89
CA LYS A 388 8.95 -18.24 25.60
C LYS A 388 9.14 -19.27 26.71
N ALA A 389 9.07 -18.84 27.98
CA ALA A 389 9.24 -19.75 29.11
C ALA A 389 8.12 -20.80 29.17
N ALA A 390 6.86 -20.38 29.02
CA ALA A 390 5.71 -21.30 28.99
C ALA A 390 5.73 -22.24 27.77
N ARG A 391 6.15 -21.76 26.60
CA ARG A 391 6.26 -22.56 25.37
C ARG A 391 7.44 -23.54 25.40
N GLY A 392 8.50 -23.22 26.15
CA GLY A 392 9.65 -24.10 26.40
C GLY A 392 9.24 -25.35 27.17
N GLU A 393 8.60 -25.18 28.33
CA GLU A 393 8.15 -26.31 29.17
C GLU A 393 7.11 -27.20 28.46
N GLU A 394 6.18 -26.62 27.70
CA GLU A 394 5.18 -27.38 26.95
C GLU A 394 5.82 -28.13 25.76
N SER A 395 6.85 -27.56 25.14
CA SER A 395 7.60 -28.21 24.05
C SER A 395 8.45 -29.39 24.55
N GLU A 396 9.05 -29.28 25.73
CA GLU A 396 9.82 -30.38 26.34
C GLU A 396 8.92 -31.54 26.76
N LYS A 397 7.77 -31.25 27.38
CA LYS A 397 6.75 -32.26 27.71
C LYS A 397 6.23 -32.97 26.44
N ARG A 398 6.08 -32.24 25.34
CA ARG A 398 5.64 -32.82 24.06
C ARG A 398 6.71 -33.68 23.41
N LEU A 399 7.98 -33.27 23.45
CA LEU A 399 9.11 -34.07 22.99
C LEU A 399 9.27 -35.36 23.79
N GLN A 400 9.14 -35.30 25.12
CA GLN A 400 9.16 -36.50 25.98
C GLN A 400 8.01 -37.46 25.65
N ARG A 401 6.83 -36.94 25.32
CA ARG A 401 5.70 -37.75 24.86
C ARG A 401 5.97 -38.43 23.52
N ILE A 402 6.71 -37.79 22.60
CA ILE A 402 7.09 -38.39 21.32
C ILE A 402 8.17 -39.45 21.53
N TYR A 403 9.18 -39.21 22.38
CA TYR A 403 10.21 -40.20 22.68
C TYR A 403 9.62 -41.49 23.29
N SER A 404 8.71 -41.35 24.27
CA SER A 404 8.02 -42.51 24.84
C SER A 404 7.14 -43.26 23.83
N GLN A 405 6.58 -42.56 22.83
CA GLN A 405 5.86 -43.21 21.72
C GLN A 405 6.80 -43.93 20.74
N ILE A 406 8.01 -43.41 20.50
CA ILE A 406 9.03 -44.07 19.67
C ILE A 406 9.55 -45.35 20.35
N GLU A 407 9.73 -45.33 21.68
CA GLU A 407 10.18 -46.51 22.43
C GLU A 407 9.13 -47.63 22.48
N ALA A 408 7.84 -47.27 22.45
CA ALA A 408 6.74 -48.23 22.43
C ALA A 408 6.47 -48.85 21.04
N LEU A 409 7.14 -48.37 19.98
CA LEU A 409 7.03 -48.94 18.63
C LEU A 409 7.97 -50.13 18.47
N ASP A 410 7.45 -51.19 17.84
CA ASP A 410 8.19 -52.41 17.51
C ASP A 410 9.00 -52.18 16.22
N LEU A 411 10.14 -51.49 16.38
CA LEU A 411 11.07 -51.09 15.31
C LEU A 411 12.52 -51.46 15.70
N ASP A 412 13.39 -51.62 14.70
CA ASP A 412 14.82 -51.84 14.92
C ASP A 412 15.51 -50.61 15.53
N GLU A 413 16.60 -50.81 16.28
CA GLU A 413 17.28 -49.71 17.00
C GLU A 413 17.82 -48.64 16.04
N GLU A 414 18.29 -49.02 14.84
CA GLU A 414 18.73 -48.06 13.83
C GLU A 414 17.58 -47.15 13.36
N GLN A 415 16.36 -47.68 13.24
CA GLN A 415 15.18 -46.91 12.83
C GLN A 415 14.68 -46.01 13.96
N LYS A 416 14.79 -46.46 15.21
CA LYS A 416 14.48 -45.64 16.38
C LYS A 416 15.46 -44.47 16.51
N ASP A 417 16.75 -44.66 16.24
CA ASP A 417 17.74 -43.58 16.26
C ASP A 417 17.48 -42.51 15.19
N VAL A 418 17.09 -42.92 13.98
CA VAL A 418 16.68 -41.97 12.94
C VAL A 418 15.44 -41.18 13.39
N LEU A 419 14.42 -41.83 13.95
CA LEU A 419 13.24 -41.14 14.47
C LEU A 419 13.55 -40.21 15.66
N ARG A 420 14.48 -40.59 16.55
CA ARG A 420 14.97 -39.74 17.65
C ARG A 420 15.64 -38.48 17.10
N ASN A 421 16.47 -38.62 16.06
CA ASN A 421 17.15 -37.50 15.43
C ASN A 421 16.19 -36.57 14.67
N ILE A 422 15.17 -37.11 14.01
CA ILE A 422 14.13 -36.30 13.35
C ILE A 422 13.23 -35.60 14.39
N ALA A 423 12.94 -36.27 15.52
CA ALA A 423 12.18 -35.69 16.62
C ALA A 423 12.98 -34.57 17.33
N SER A 424 14.28 -34.76 17.59
CA SER A 424 15.15 -33.74 18.17
C SER A 424 15.32 -32.52 17.26
N ALA A 425 15.30 -32.73 15.93
CA ALA A 425 15.23 -31.69 14.92
C ALA A 425 13.87 -30.97 14.82
N LYS A 426 12.87 -31.37 15.64
CA LYS A 426 11.50 -30.80 15.73
C LYS A 426 10.66 -30.93 14.44
N ILE A 427 10.99 -31.91 13.60
CA ILE A 427 10.28 -32.17 12.34
C ILE A 427 9.01 -33.01 12.58
N ILE A 428 9.03 -33.91 13.57
CA ILE A 428 7.86 -34.68 14.01
C ILE A 428 7.13 -33.88 15.09
N VAL A 429 5.90 -33.45 14.79
CA VAL A 429 5.11 -32.54 15.63
C VAL A 429 3.96 -33.28 16.33
N SER A 430 3.60 -34.49 15.88
CA SER A 430 2.50 -35.29 16.43
C SER A 430 2.75 -36.79 16.29
N GLY A 431 2.25 -37.59 17.23
CA GLY A 431 2.38 -39.05 17.22
C GLY A 431 1.75 -39.74 16.02
N SER A 432 0.79 -39.10 15.34
CA SER A 432 0.20 -39.59 14.08
C SER A 432 1.16 -39.58 12.89
N GLN A 433 2.33 -38.94 13.01
CA GLN A 433 3.37 -38.91 11.98
C GLN A 433 4.40 -40.04 12.15
N LEU A 434 4.31 -40.83 13.22
CA LEU A 434 5.13 -42.01 13.45
C LEU A 434 4.56 -43.21 12.68
N CYS A 435 4.73 -43.22 11.36
CA CYS A 435 4.30 -44.31 10.49
C CYS A 435 5.50 -45.17 10.07
N ALA A 436 5.46 -46.47 10.38
CA ALA A 436 6.54 -47.43 10.17
C ALA A 436 7.02 -47.69 8.71
N PRO A 437 6.27 -47.43 7.60
CA PRO A 437 6.74 -47.86 6.28
C PRO A 437 7.46 -46.80 5.44
N ALA A 438 7.90 -45.66 5.99
CA ALA A 438 8.47 -44.56 5.20
C ALA A 438 9.77 -43.94 5.76
N ILE A 439 10.66 -44.77 6.31
CA ILE A 439 12.02 -44.33 6.63
C ILE A 439 12.97 -45.04 5.67
N PRO A 440 13.36 -44.42 4.54
CA PRO A 440 14.46 -44.94 3.75
C PRO A 440 15.73 -44.82 4.61
N VAL A 441 16.29 -45.96 5.00
CA VAL A 441 17.63 -46.00 5.60
C VAL A 441 18.61 -45.70 4.46
N GLU A 442 18.96 -44.42 4.30
CA GLU A 442 19.95 -44.01 3.31
C GLU A 442 21.31 -44.63 3.68
N LYS A 443 21.74 -45.60 2.87
CA LYS A 443 23.04 -46.27 3.06
C LYS A 443 24.15 -45.31 2.63
N ASN A 444 24.65 -44.50 3.57
CA ASN A 444 25.74 -43.55 3.32
C ASN A 444 27.14 -44.21 3.28
N SER A 445 27.23 -45.54 3.30
CA SER A 445 28.48 -46.26 3.09
C SER A 445 28.24 -47.63 2.45
N ALA A 446 29.13 -48.04 1.55
CA ALA A 446 29.11 -49.36 0.92
C ALA A 446 30.50 -49.99 1.00
N GLN A 447 30.58 -51.26 1.40
CA GLN A 447 31.84 -52.00 1.58
C GLN A 447 31.84 -53.34 0.83
N GLY A 448 33.03 -53.90 0.60
CA GLY A 448 33.17 -55.26 0.05
C GLY A 448 32.76 -55.39 -1.42
N MET A 449 32.01 -56.44 -1.76
CA MET A 449 31.58 -56.78 -3.13
C MET A 449 30.21 -56.19 -3.51
N ASP A 450 29.63 -55.32 -2.67
CA ASP A 450 28.32 -54.71 -2.91
C ASP A 450 28.43 -53.65 -4.03
N TYR A 451 28.18 -54.08 -5.26
CA TYR A 451 28.29 -53.25 -6.46
C TYR A 451 27.16 -52.22 -6.56
N GLU A 452 25.93 -52.64 -6.26
CA GLU A 452 24.75 -51.76 -6.31
C GLU A 452 24.81 -50.68 -5.22
N GLY A 453 25.23 -51.03 -4.01
CA GLY A 453 25.41 -50.07 -2.92
C GLY A 453 26.46 -49.00 -3.24
N LYS A 454 27.57 -49.37 -3.88
CA LYS A 454 28.60 -48.40 -4.30
C LYS A 454 28.11 -47.45 -5.39
N LEU A 455 27.39 -47.97 -6.39
CA LEU A 455 26.79 -47.15 -7.44
C LEU A 455 25.81 -46.14 -6.85
N HIS A 456 24.95 -46.57 -5.92
CA HIS A 456 23.95 -45.70 -5.31
C HIS A 456 24.59 -44.52 -4.54
N VAL A 457 25.61 -44.79 -3.73
CA VAL A 457 26.35 -43.74 -2.99
C VAL A 457 27.03 -42.75 -3.94
N ILE A 458 27.58 -43.24 -5.06
CA ILE A 458 28.23 -42.38 -6.05
C ILE A 458 27.20 -41.54 -6.81
N ASP A 459 26.10 -42.13 -7.27
CA ASP A 459 25.03 -41.41 -7.98
C ASP A 459 24.41 -40.32 -7.09
N GLN A 460 24.28 -40.59 -5.78
CA GLN A 460 23.78 -39.60 -4.82
C GLN A 460 24.74 -38.42 -4.68
N ALA A 461 26.02 -38.68 -4.48
CA ALA A 461 26.99 -37.58 -4.31
C ALA A 461 27.17 -36.76 -5.59
N ILE A 462 26.98 -37.34 -6.78
CA ILE A 462 26.95 -36.58 -8.05
C ILE A 462 25.76 -35.61 -8.07
N LYS A 463 24.58 -36.05 -7.62
CA LYS A 463 23.36 -35.20 -7.61
C LYS A 463 23.45 -34.07 -6.59
N GLU A 464 24.01 -34.35 -5.42
CA GLU A 464 24.07 -33.39 -4.31
C GLU A 464 25.35 -32.55 -4.33
N GLY A 465 26.34 -32.91 -5.16
CA GLY A 465 27.62 -32.20 -5.26
C GLY A 465 28.54 -32.44 -4.06
N GLU A 466 28.42 -33.59 -3.41
CA GLU A 466 29.17 -33.94 -2.20
C GLU A 466 30.47 -34.70 -2.47
N GLN A 467 31.39 -34.67 -1.50
CA GLN A 467 32.69 -35.31 -1.60
C GLN A 467 32.64 -36.78 -1.14
N ILE A 468 33.28 -37.68 -1.89
CA ILE A 468 33.38 -39.10 -1.53
C ILE A 468 34.81 -39.46 -1.10
N ILE A 469 34.92 -40.36 -0.12
CA ILE A 469 36.17 -40.95 0.35
C ILE A 469 36.24 -42.43 -0.05
N PHE A 470 37.27 -42.79 -0.82
CA PHE A 470 37.54 -44.17 -1.22
C PHE A 470 38.71 -44.75 -0.44
N ARG A 471 38.58 -46.02 -0.03
CA ARG A 471 39.68 -46.83 0.51
C ARG A 471 39.95 -48.02 -0.42
N LEU A 472 41.05 -47.97 -1.16
CA LEU A 472 41.45 -49.04 -2.07
C LEU A 472 42.09 -50.21 -1.30
N SER A 473 41.55 -51.41 -1.47
CA SER A 473 41.96 -52.64 -0.75
C SER A 473 43.45 -53.00 -0.92
N LYS A 474 44.08 -52.61 -2.04
CA LYS A 474 45.46 -52.98 -2.36
C LYS A 474 46.53 -51.95 -1.95
N LYS A 475 46.18 -50.72 -1.54
CA LYS A 475 47.18 -49.66 -1.29
C LYS A 475 46.98 -48.83 -0.01
N SER A 476 45.97 -49.10 0.82
CA SER A 476 45.70 -48.40 2.10
C SER A 476 45.71 -46.87 2.03
N LYS A 477 45.64 -46.29 0.83
CA LYS A 477 45.54 -44.84 0.61
C LYS A 477 44.07 -44.46 0.53
N LEU A 478 43.72 -43.47 1.33
CA LEU A 478 42.43 -42.77 1.26
C LEU A 478 42.52 -41.77 0.11
N VAL A 479 41.57 -41.86 -0.82
CA VAL A 479 41.46 -40.91 -1.93
C VAL A 479 40.15 -40.17 -1.75
N THR A 480 40.21 -38.85 -1.70
CA THR A 480 39.05 -37.97 -1.48
C THR A 480 38.82 -37.09 -2.71
N GLY A 481 37.58 -36.95 -3.15
CA GLY A 481 37.26 -35.99 -4.20
C GLY A 481 35.80 -36.00 -4.64
N PHE A 482 35.47 -35.12 -5.58
CA PHE A 482 34.12 -34.94 -6.09
C PHE A 482 33.91 -35.81 -7.33
N PRO A 483 32.89 -36.68 -7.36
CA PRO A 483 32.56 -37.47 -8.54
C PRO A 483 31.91 -36.57 -9.61
N ILE A 484 32.44 -36.58 -10.83
CA ILE A 484 31.94 -35.77 -11.95
C ILE A 484 30.98 -36.58 -12.84
N GLY A 485 31.15 -37.91 -12.87
CA GLY A 485 30.32 -38.80 -13.67
C GLY A 485 30.77 -40.26 -13.57
N ILE A 486 29.90 -41.16 -14.01
CA ILE A 486 30.13 -42.61 -14.06
C ILE A 486 30.13 -43.02 -15.54
N ASP A 487 31.23 -43.61 -16.01
CA ASP A 487 31.30 -44.19 -17.36
C ASP A 487 31.11 -45.72 -17.29
N ARG A 488 30.13 -46.23 -18.05
CA ARG A 488 29.73 -47.64 -18.09
C ARG A 488 30.05 -48.22 -19.47
N ASN A 489 31.33 -48.42 -19.76
CA ASN A 489 31.75 -49.10 -20.99
C ASN A 489 31.77 -50.62 -20.82
N ASN A 490 31.26 -51.32 -21.83
CA ASN A 490 30.82 -52.72 -21.78
C ASN A 490 31.90 -53.80 -21.89
N PHE A 491 33.17 -53.55 -21.54
CA PHE A 491 34.18 -54.61 -21.47
C PHE A 491 35.17 -54.38 -20.32
N GLU A 492 35.23 -55.38 -19.44
CA GLU A 492 36.01 -55.53 -18.20
C GLU A 492 35.51 -54.73 -16.97
N ASP A 493 35.20 -55.48 -15.90
CA ASP A 493 34.63 -55.10 -14.60
C ASP A 493 35.27 -53.88 -13.90
N GLY A 494 35.02 -52.68 -14.41
CA GLY A 494 35.55 -51.44 -13.85
C GLY A 494 34.57 -50.29 -13.99
N ILE A 495 34.31 -49.58 -12.87
CA ILE A 495 33.66 -48.27 -12.89
C ILE A 495 34.76 -47.22 -12.98
N TYR A 496 34.75 -46.40 -14.03
CA TYR A 496 35.64 -45.25 -14.15
C TYR A 496 34.98 -44.03 -13.50
N LEU A 497 35.62 -43.50 -12.47
CA LEU A 497 35.18 -42.31 -11.75
C LEU A 497 36.09 -41.15 -12.15
N ASN A 498 35.52 -40.14 -12.78
CA ASN A 498 36.21 -38.87 -12.96
C ASN A 498 36.14 -38.11 -11.64
N VAL A 499 37.23 -38.13 -10.89
CA VAL A 499 37.33 -37.47 -9.58
C VAL A 499 38.17 -36.21 -9.71
N PHE A 500 37.62 -35.06 -9.34
CA PHE A 500 38.45 -33.87 -9.13
C PHE A 500 39.19 -34.04 -7.80
N VAL A 501 40.48 -34.33 -7.87
CA VAL A 501 41.36 -34.31 -6.70
C VAL A 501 41.79 -32.87 -6.48
N GLY A 502 41.15 -32.18 -5.54
CA GLY A 502 41.64 -30.88 -5.09
C GLY A 502 43.10 -31.03 -4.65
N LYS A 503 43.98 -30.13 -5.11
CA LYS A 503 45.38 -30.09 -4.66
C LYS A 503 45.42 -30.15 -3.14
N ASP A 504 46.21 -31.08 -2.61
CA ASP A 504 46.46 -31.30 -1.19
C ASP A 504 46.59 -29.96 -0.44
N GLN A 505 45.83 -29.81 0.65
CA GLN A 505 46.16 -28.89 1.74
C GLN A 505 47.15 -29.58 2.69
#